data_AF-A0A7G7CRP4-F1
#
_entry.id   AF-A0A7G7CRP4-F1
#
_cell.length_a   1.000
_cell.length_b   1.000
_cell.length_c   1.000
_cell.angle_alpha   90.00
_cell.angle_beta   90.00
_cell.angle_gamma   90.00
#
_symmetry.space_group_name_H-M   'P 1'
#
loop_
_entity.id
_entity.type
_entity.pdbx_description
1 polymer ?
#
loop_
_entity_poly.entity_id
_entity_poly.type
_entity_poly.pdbx_seq_one_letter_code
_entity_poly.pdbx_strand_id
1 'polypeptide(L)'
;MQDTSQEQSQEQTQAGQEPTPTPNDIAPTQPEPTNQAEPVQAESVDQLPDWAQQEIRKAREEAAKYRTKAKSAAEEVQNKAQAERDQLIQQIGKQLGLVEDDTSDPEKLLTAAQEQAKAAAEERDKMAQQLASYRRDAAVRGVIGNVDGKVDADLLTAVLNSDNAYAALDVNADDFDAQVAQIVTQKLEAHPNLIQAIHKASGVDTSNTNRGNQAITMADLQKMTSKEIYEAQKAGKLNHLYTN
;
A
#
# COMPACT_ATOMS: atom_id res chain seq x y z
N MET A 1 -14.22 50.92 25.73
CA MET A 1 -15.69 50.95 25.75
C MET A 1 -16.11 49.51 26.02
N GLN A 2 -16.40 49.18 27.30
CA GLN A 2 -17.75 49.24 27.90
C GLN A 2 -18.65 48.19 27.21
N ASP A 3 -19.37 47.30 27.87
CA ASP A 3 -19.69 47.07 29.27
C ASP A 3 -20.36 45.67 29.33
N THR A 4 -20.19 44.97 30.44
CA THR A 4 -21.25 44.29 31.21
C THR A 4 -22.46 43.66 30.48
N SER A 5 -22.70 42.37 30.72
CA SER A 5 -23.93 41.91 31.39
C SER A 5 -23.87 40.43 31.79
N GLN A 6 -23.81 40.21 33.10
CA GLN A 6 -24.38 39.04 33.77
C GLN A 6 -25.90 39.12 33.69
N GLU A 7 -26.58 37.97 33.62
CA GLU A 7 -27.88 37.82 34.29
C GLU A 7 -28.07 36.37 34.75
N GLN A 8 -27.94 36.18 36.07
CA GLN A 8 -28.64 35.17 36.86
C GLN A 8 -30.11 35.59 37.05
N SER A 9 -31.04 34.64 37.03
CA SER A 9 -32.31 34.53 37.80
C SER A 9 -32.95 33.20 37.35
N GLN A 10 -33.15 32.14 38.14
CA GLN A 10 -33.93 31.90 39.37
C GLN A 10 -35.41 32.33 39.33
N GLU A 11 -36.22 31.54 40.05
CA GLU A 11 -37.69 31.52 40.29
C GLU A 11 -38.53 30.66 39.32
N GLN A 12 -39.16 29.53 39.73
CA GLN A 12 -40.00 29.17 40.88
C GLN A 12 -41.44 29.72 40.82
N THR A 13 -42.42 28.86 40.55
CA THR A 13 -43.80 28.80 41.14
C THR A 13 -44.54 27.62 40.47
N GLN A 14 -44.87 26.51 41.12
CA GLN A 14 -45.76 26.24 42.27
C GLN A 14 -47.26 26.39 41.96
N ALA A 15 -48.00 25.27 42.04
CA ALA A 15 -49.39 25.15 42.50
C ALA A 15 -49.63 23.63 42.68
N GLY A 16 -49.79 23.08 43.89
CA GLY A 16 -50.94 23.27 44.79
C GLY A 16 -51.93 22.13 44.50
N GLN A 17 -52.35 21.28 45.41
CA GLN A 17 -52.99 21.62 46.69
C GLN A 17 -52.98 20.42 47.66
N GLU A 18 -52.65 20.71 48.92
CA GLU A 18 -53.31 20.12 50.09
C GLU A 18 -54.41 21.12 50.55
N PRO A 19 -55.46 20.66 51.25
CA PRO A 19 -55.57 21.08 52.66
C PRO A 19 -56.19 20.04 53.62
N THR A 20 -55.69 20.02 54.85
CA THR A 20 -56.29 19.54 56.13
C THR A 20 -57.16 20.67 56.78
N PRO A 21 -57.85 20.60 57.97
CA PRO A 21 -58.14 19.51 58.94
C PRO A 21 -59.54 19.49 59.71
N THR A 22 -59.79 18.41 60.49
CA THR A 22 -60.55 18.25 61.82
C THR A 22 -62.10 18.41 61.94
N PRO A 23 -62.79 18.01 63.07
CA PRO A 23 -62.82 16.76 63.88
C PRO A 23 -64.27 16.31 64.31
N ASN A 24 -64.55 15.01 64.60
CA ASN A 24 -65.41 14.54 65.72
C ASN A 24 -65.71 13.02 65.70
N ASP A 25 -65.17 12.31 66.70
CA ASP A 25 -65.84 11.47 67.71
C ASP A 25 -67.18 10.77 67.38
N ILE A 26 -67.18 9.43 67.28
CA ILE A 26 -68.13 8.48 67.94
C ILE A 26 -67.47 7.07 68.03
N ALA A 27 -67.16 6.61 69.24
CA ALA A 27 -67.12 5.17 69.59
C ALA A 27 -68.55 4.73 70.01
N PRO A 28 -69.04 3.46 69.88
CA PRO A 28 -68.31 2.26 70.29
C PRO A 28 -68.64 0.93 69.54
N THR A 29 -67.95 -0.13 69.99
CA THR A 29 -68.41 -1.53 70.16
C THR A 29 -67.76 -2.58 69.26
N GLN A 30 -66.80 -3.28 69.87
CA GLN A 30 -66.25 -4.58 69.49
C GLN A 30 -67.33 -5.68 69.66
N PRO A 31 -67.29 -6.74 68.84
CA PRO A 31 -66.92 -8.03 69.42
C PRO A 31 -65.86 -8.77 68.59
N GLU A 32 -64.97 -9.46 69.30
CA GLU A 32 -63.97 -10.38 68.76
C GLU A 32 -64.62 -11.47 67.88
N PRO A 33 -63.83 -12.08 66.97
CA PRO A 33 -63.32 -13.40 67.31
C PRO A 33 -61.81 -13.56 67.06
N THR A 34 -61.15 -13.99 68.12
CA THR A 34 -60.26 -15.16 68.18
C THR A 34 -59.04 -15.26 67.24
N ASN A 35 -57.90 -15.34 67.91
CA ASN A 35 -56.69 -16.08 67.52
C ASN A 35 -55.71 -15.35 66.57
N GLN A 36 -55.03 -14.33 67.10
CA GLN A 36 -53.73 -13.91 66.57
C GLN A 36 -52.64 -14.78 67.23
N ALA A 37 -52.10 -15.72 66.47
CA ALA A 37 -50.75 -16.21 66.73
C ALA A 37 -49.79 -15.06 66.41
N GLU A 38 -48.97 -14.66 67.39
CA GLU A 38 -47.91 -13.67 67.22
C GLU A 38 -46.99 -14.08 66.06
N PRO A 39 -46.59 -13.15 65.17
CA PRO A 39 -45.55 -13.44 64.20
C PRO A 39 -44.22 -13.48 64.95
N VAL A 40 -43.78 -14.67 65.34
CA VAL A 40 -42.37 -14.90 65.66
C VAL A 40 -41.56 -14.50 64.43
N GLN A 41 -40.87 -13.37 64.52
CA GLN A 41 -39.84 -13.00 63.56
C GLN A 41 -38.73 -14.03 63.70
N ALA A 42 -38.70 -15.00 62.79
CA ALA A 42 -37.61 -15.97 62.71
C ALA A 42 -36.32 -15.23 62.34
N GLU A 43 -35.39 -15.11 63.28
CA GLU A 43 -34.09 -14.46 63.08
C GLU A 43 -33.11 -15.34 62.29
N SER A 44 -33.42 -16.63 62.15
CA SER A 44 -32.63 -17.60 61.39
C SER A 44 -33.50 -18.52 60.54
N VAL A 45 -32.92 -19.05 59.45
CA VAL A 45 -33.60 -19.99 58.56
C VAL A 45 -34.09 -21.22 59.34
N ASP A 46 -33.40 -21.61 60.42
CA ASP A 46 -33.73 -22.77 61.25
C ASP A 46 -34.97 -22.57 62.14
N GLN A 47 -35.42 -21.32 62.33
CA GLN A 47 -36.65 -20.99 63.06
C GLN A 47 -37.89 -20.90 62.17
N LEU A 48 -37.73 -21.04 60.85
CA LEU A 48 -38.85 -21.08 59.92
C LEU A 48 -39.55 -22.45 59.96
N PRO A 49 -40.85 -22.53 59.63
CA PRO A 49 -41.54 -23.81 59.45
C PRO A 49 -40.84 -24.71 58.40
N ASP A 50 -40.90 -26.02 58.57
CA ASP A 50 -40.21 -27.00 57.69
C ASP A 50 -40.50 -26.79 56.20
N TRP A 51 -41.72 -26.38 55.83
CA TRP A 51 -42.08 -26.09 54.44
C TRP A 51 -41.30 -24.89 53.88
N ALA A 52 -41.04 -23.85 54.69
CA ALA A 52 -40.31 -22.65 54.29
C ALA A 52 -38.79 -22.93 54.22
N GLN A 53 -38.27 -23.75 55.13
CA GLN A 53 -36.88 -24.22 55.07
C GLN A 53 -36.60 -25.04 53.81
N GLN A 54 -37.52 -25.93 53.44
CA GLN A 54 -37.43 -26.72 52.21
C GLN A 54 -37.47 -25.83 50.96
N GLU A 55 -38.34 -24.81 50.94
CA GLU A 55 -38.43 -23.89 49.81
C GLU A 55 -37.14 -23.06 49.65
N ILE A 56 -36.56 -22.56 50.75
CA ILE A 56 -35.26 -21.87 50.74
C ILE A 56 -34.15 -22.80 50.26
N ARG A 57 -34.14 -24.07 50.68
CA ARG A 57 -33.16 -25.06 50.23
C ARG A 57 -33.29 -25.30 48.72
N LYS A 58 -34.51 -25.49 48.21
CA LYS A 58 -34.77 -25.60 46.76
C LYS A 58 -34.32 -24.36 45.99
N ALA A 59 -34.68 -23.16 46.45
CA ALA A 59 -34.26 -21.92 45.81
C ALA A 59 -32.72 -21.75 45.79
N ARG A 60 -32.03 -22.15 46.86
CA ARG A 60 -30.55 -22.15 46.91
C ARG A 60 -29.95 -23.18 45.94
N GLU A 61 -30.50 -24.38 45.88
CA GLU A 61 -30.07 -25.42 44.94
C GLU A 61 -30.29 -24.99 43.48
N GLU A 62 -31.43 -24.37 43.17
CA GLU A 62 -31.70 -23.80 41.86
C GLU A 62 -30.73 -22.68 41.51
N ALA A 63 -30.51 -21.72 42.42
CA ALA A 63 -29.54 -20.64 42.22
C ALA A 63 -28.11 -21.17 42.01
N ALA A 64 -27.71 -22.22 42.74
CA ALA A 64 -26.43 -22.90 42.53
C ALA A 64 -26.35 -23.54 41.14
N LYS A 65 -27.39 -24.27 40.71
CA LYS A 65 -27.48 -24.85 39.36
C LYS A 65 -27.38 -23.78 38.27
N TYR A 66 -28.06 -22.64 38.45
CA TYR A 66 -27.99 -21.52 37.49
C TYR A 66 -26.59 -20.92 37.42
N ARG A 67 -25.92 -20.70 38.55
CA ARG A 67 -24.54 -20.18 38.56
C ARG A 67 -23.57 -21.14 37.86
N THR A 68 -23.66 -22.44 38.13
CA THR A 68 -22.82 -23.44 37.46
C THR A 68 -23.09 -23.51 35.97
N LYS A 69 -24.37 -23.50 35.55
CA LYS A 69 -24.75 -23.47 34.13
C LYS A 69 -24.29 -22.21 33.42
N ALA A 70 -24.40 -21.05 34.07
CA ALA A 70 -23.92 -19.79 33.51
C ALA A 70 -22.40 -19.80 33.34
N LYS A 71 -21.66 -20.32 34.34
CA LYS A 71 -20.21 -20.46 34.25
C LYS A 71 -19.79 -21.44 33.15
N SER A 72 -20.43 -22.61 33.06
CA SER A 72 -20.13 -23.59 32.01
C SER A 72 -20.47 -23.06 30.62
N ALA A 73 -21.59 -22.33 30.46
CA ALA A 73 -21.95 -21.70 29.20
C ALA A 73 -20.95 -20.62 28.79
N ALA A 74 -20.45 -19.82 29.74
CA ALA A 74 -19.43 -18.82 29.47
C ALA A 74 -18.10 -19.47 29.03
N GLU A 75 -17.66 -20.53 29.72
CA GLU A 75 -16.46 -21.30 29.34
C GLU A 75 -16.62 -21.96 27.96
N GLU A 76 -17.80 -22.51 27.65
CA GLU A 76 -18.07 -23.13 26.35
C GLU A 76 -18.06 -22.11 25.21
N VAL A 77 -18.64 -20.92 25.42
CA VAL A 77 -18.59 -19.82 24.44
C VAL A 77 -17.16 -19.35 24.21
N GLN A 78 -16.37 -19.19 25.28
CA GLN A 78 -14.98 -18.77 25.16
C GLN A 78 -14.13 -19.81 24.41
N ASN A 79 -14.30 -21.10 24.72
CA ASN A 79 -13.59 -22.17 24.03
C ASN A 79 -13.98 -22.29 22.55
N LYS A 80 -15.27 -22.13 22.21
CA LYS A 80 -15.73 -22.10 20.82
C LYS A 80 -15.16 -20.91 20.06
N ALA A 81 -15.19 -19.72 20.65
CA ALA A 81 -14.63 -18.51 20.03
C ALA A 81 -13.12 -18.64 19.79
N GLN A 82 -12.38 -19.26 20.71
CA GLN A 82 -10.95 -19.52 20.55
C GLN A 82 -10.71 -20.53 19.41
N ALA A 83 -11.45 -21.65 19.38
CA ALA A 83 -11.33 -22.66 18.34
C ALA A 83 -11.67 -22.12 16.94
N GLU A 84 -12.72 -21.29 16.82
CA GLU A 84 -13.08 -20.62 15.57
C GLU A 84 -11.99 -19.64 15.11
N ARG A 85 -11.38 -18.90 16.04
CA ARG A 85 -10.25 -18.03 15.73
C ARG A 85 -9.04 -18.81 15.22
N ASP A 86 -8.68 -19.89 15.91
CA ASP A 86 -7.53 -20.71 15.53
C ASP A 86 -7.75 -21.36 14.16
N GLN A 87 -8.98 -21.83 13.89
CA GLN A 87 -9.36 -22.32 12.56
C GLN A 87 -9.27 -21.24 11.48
N LEU A 88 -9.76 -20.03 11.76
CA LEU A 88 -9.68 -18.92 10.80
C LEU A 88 -8.23 -18.56 10.49
N ILE A 89 -7.37 -18.47 11.51
CA ILE A 89 -5.94 -18.16 11.33
C ILE A 89 -5.26 -19.26 10.50
N GLN A 90 -5.56 -20.53 10.75
CA GLN A 90 -5.04 -21.63 9.92
C GLN A 90 -5.54 -21.57 8.47
N GLN A 91 -6.83 -21.27 8.25
CA GLN A 91 -7.38 -21.12 6.90
C GLN A 91 -6.70 -19.96 6.14
N ILE A 92 -6.51 -18.82 6.80
CA ILE A 92 -5.78 -17.67 6.25
C ILE A 92 -4.34 -18.07 5.95
N GLY A 93 -3.64 -18.74 6.88
CA GLY A 93 -2.27 -19.21 6.69
C GLY A 93 -2.12 -20.17 5.49
N LYS A 94 -3.05 -21.12 5.34
CA LYS A 94 -3.11 -22.02 4.17
C LYS A 94 -3.37 -21.25 2.88
N GLN A 95 -4.30 -20.31 2.88
CA GLN A 95 -4.66 -19.55 1.68
C GLN A 95 -3.56 -18.59 1.22
N LEU A 96 -2.80 -18.00 2.16
CA LEU A 96 -1.65 -17.16 1.84
C LEU A 96 -0.38 -17.97 1.53
N GLY A 97 -0.43 -19.31 1.65
CA GLY A 97 0.70 -20.20 1.37
C GLY A 97 1.79 -20.20 2.45
N LEU A 98 1.48 -19.75 3.67
CA LEU A 98 2.40 -19.76 4.80
C LEU A 98 2.49 -21.13 5.49
N VAL A 99 1.57 -22.04 5.17
CA VAL A 99 1.38 -23.32 5.85
C VAL A 99 1.34 -24.43 4.82
N GLU A 100 2.43 -25.19 4.69
CA GLU A 100 2.45 -26.45 3.94
C GLU A 100 2.07 -27.65 4.84
N ASP A 101 2.39 -27.59 6.13
CA ASP A 101 2.04 -28.58 7.15
C ASP A 101 1.28 -27.92 8.30
N ASP A 102 0.31 -28.64 8.90
CA ASP A 102 -0.62 -28.20 9.97
C ASP A 102 0.10 -27.61 11.20
N THR A 103 0.64 -26.41 11.04
CA THR A 103 1.35 -25.68 12.08
C THR A 103 0.27 -25.07 12.96
N SER A 104 0.11 -25.65 14.14
CA SER A 104 -1.01 -25.38 15.04
C SER A 104 -0.85 -24.10 15.87
N ASP A 105 0.20 -23.31 15.57
CA ASP A 105 0.65 -22.19 16.39
C ASP A 105 0.30 -20.86 15.68
N PRO A 106 -0.81 -20.21 16.06
CA PRO A 106 -1.30 -19.01 15.38
C PRO A 106 -0.33 -17.83 15.46
N GLU A 107 0.50 -17.75 16.51
CA GLU A 107 1.49 -16.67 16.65
C GLU A 107 2.61 -16.81 15.62
N LYS A 108 3.03 -18.04 15.31
CA LYS A 108 4.02 -18.30 14.27
C LYS A 108 3.48 -17.95 12.88
N LEU A 109 2.20 -18.24 12.61
CA LEU A 109 1.57 -17.87 11.35
C LEU A 109 1.48 -16.36 11.17
N LEU A 110 1.14 -15.63 12.24
CA LEU A 110 1.09 -14.18 12.21
C LEU A 110 2.49 -13.58 11.97
N THR A 111 3.51 -14.12 12.62
CA THR A 111 4.90 -13.68 12.45
C THR A 111 5.38 -13.93 11.02
N ALA A 112 5.14 -15.13 10.49
CA ALA A 112 5.48 -15.46 9.11
C ALA A 112 4.75 -14.55 8.10
N ALA A 113 3.49 -14.17 8.36
CA ALA A 113 2.74 -13.23 7.53
C ALA A 113 3.34 -11.83 7.54
N GLN A 114 3.76 -11.36 8.71
CA GLN A 114 4.42 -10.06 8.84
C GLN A 114 5.77 -10.06 8.11
N GLU A 115 6.56 -11.13 8.24
CA GLU A 115 7.84 -11.27 7.54
C GLU A 115 7.66 -11.31 6.02
N GLN A 116 6.71 -12.12 5.52
CA GLN A 116 6.43 -12.19 4.09
C GLN A 116 5.88 -10.86 3.55
N ALA A 117 4.99 -10.19 4.28
CA ALA A 117 4.48 -8.88 3.90
C ALA A 117 5.61 -7.83 3.83
N LYS A 118 6.55 -7.86 4.79
CA LYS A 118 7.72 -6.98 4.79
C LYS A 118 8.64 -7.30 3.61
N ALA A 119 8.96 -8.58 3.38
CA ALA A 119 9.79 -8.99 2.26
C ALA A 119 9.17 -8.58 0.90
N ALA A 120 7.86 -8.79 0.73
CA ALA A 120 7.13 -8.38 -0.46
C ALA A 120 7.11 -6.86 -0.62
N ALA A 121 6.96 -6.09 0.47
CA ALA A 121 7.04 -4.63 0.43
C ALA A 121 8.44 -4.16 -0.01
N GLU A 122 9.50 -4.72 0.56
CA GLU A 122 10.88 -4.41 0.17
C GLU A 122 11.17 -4.78 -1.29
N GLU A 123 10.65 -5.90 -1.78
CA GLU A 123 10.79 -6.32 -3.17
C GLU A 123 10.05 -5.37 -4.12
N ARG A 124 8.80 -5.00 -3.78
CA ARG A 124 8.06 -3.98 -4.55
C ARG A 124 8.78 -2.65 -4.58
N ASP A 125 9.33 -2.20 -3.45
CA ASP A 125 10.05 -0.92 -3.38
C ASP A 125 11.32 -0.97 -4.23
N LYS A 126 12.07 -2.08 -4.20
CA LYS A 126 13.22 -2.31 -5.08
C LYS A 126 12.82 -2.30 -6.55
N MET A 127 11.75 -3.01 -6.93
CA MET A 127 11.25 -3.02 -8.31
C MET A 127 10.76 -1.64 -8.76
N ALA A 128 10.07 -0.90 -7.89
CA ALA A 128 9.62 0.46 -8.16
C ALA A 128 10.80 1.41 -8.38
N GLN A 129 11.86 1.31 -7.55
CA GLN A 129 13.09 2.06 -7.72
C GLN A 129 13.80 1.72 -9.03
N GLN A 130 13.89 0.43 -9.38
CA GLN A 130 14.46 -0.02 -10.65
C GLN A 130 13.68 0.51 -11.85
N LEU A 131 12.34 0.44 -11.81
CA LEU A 131 11.49 0.98 -12.87
C LEU A 131 11.66 2.51 -12.98
N ALA A 132 11.73 3.21 -11.85
CA ALA A 132 11.97 4.64 -11.83
C ALA A 132 13.33 4.99 -12.45
N SER A 133 14.40 4.23 -12.17
CA SER A 133 15.69 4.44 -12.83
C SER A 133 15.61 4.20 -14.34
N TYR A 134 14.98 3.11 -14.79
CA TYR A 134 14.83 2.83 -16.22
C TYR A 134 14.03 3.92 -16.95
N ARG A 135 12.97 4.44 -16.33
CA ARG A 135 12.19 5.55 -16.89
C ARG A 135 13.03 6.82 -17.02
N ARG A 136 13.81 7.16 -15.99
CA ARG A 136 14.75 8.30 -16.02
C ARG A 136 15.80 8.15 -17.12
N ASP A 137 16.43 6.99 -17.21
CA ASP A 137 17.45 6.72 -18.22
C ASP A 137 16.88 6.77 -19.64
N ALA A 138 15.68 6.20 -19.84
CA ALA A 138 15.00 6.22 -21.12
C ALA A 138 14.64 7.65 -21.56
N ALA A 139 14.09 8.47 -20.64
CA ALA A 139 13.75 9.85 -20.93
C ALA A 139 15.00 10.68 -21.28
N VAL A 140 16.08 10.55 -20.50
CA VAL A 140 17.34 11.27 -20.77
C VAL A 140 17.94 10.83 -22.11
N ARG A 141 17.98 9.53 -22.42
CA ARG A 141 18.43 9.05 -23.74
C ARG A 141 17.56 9.57 -24.88
N GLY A 142 16.24 9.65 -24.67
CA GLY A 142 15.31 10.23 -25.64
C GLY A 142 15.63 11.69 -25.94
N VAL A 143 15.90 12.49 -24.90
CA VAL A 143 16.31 13.89 -25.06
C VAL A 143 17.67 14.00 -25.76
N ILE A 144 18.67 13.23 -25.35
CA ILE A 144 20.00 13.20 -25.98
C ILE A 144 19.89 12.88 -27.48
N GLY A 145 19.01 11.95 -27.87
CA GLY A 145 18.79 11.59 -29.26
C GLY A 145 18.27 12.73 -30.14
N ASN A 146 17.68 13.77 -29.55
CA ASN A 146 17.19 14.96 -30.24
C ASN A 146 18.21 16.12 -30.25
N VAL A 147 19.35 15.98 -29.57
CA VAL A 147 20.39 17.01 -29.52
C VAL A 147 21.31 16.90 -30.73
N ASP A 148 21.61 18.03 -31.37
CA ASP A 148 22.59 18.11 -32.45
C ASP A 148 24.01 17.87 -31.93
N GLY A 149 24.48 16.62 -32.01
CA GLY A 149 25.82 16.25 -31.56
C GLY A 149 25.91 14.81 -31.07
N LYS A 150 27.11 14.38 -30.69
CA LYS A 150 27.27 13.17 -29.86
C LYS A 150 27.44 13.64 -28.41
N VAL A 151 26.44 13.40 -27.58
CA VAL A 151 26.55 13.65 -26.14
C VAL A 151 27.08 12.41 -25.43
N ASP A 152 28.03 12.58 -24.53
CA ASP A 152 28.45 11.50 -23.63
C ASP A 152 27.39 11.29 -22.54
N ALA A 153 26.60 10.22 -22.69
CA ALA A 153 25.48 9.92 -21.80
C ALA A 153 25.94 9.56 -20.37
N ASP A 154 27.10 8.91 -20.22
CA ASP A 154 27.63 8.51 -18.91
C ASP A 154 28.10 9.74 -18.13
N LEU A 155 28.79 10.65 -18.81
CA LEU A 155 29.25 11.90 -18.20
C LEU A 155 28.08 12.84 -17.88
N LEU A 156 27.09 12.96 -18.79
CA LEU A 156 25.86 13.72 -18.51
C LEU A 156 25.12 13.14 -17.30
N THR A 157 25.01 11.82 -17.22
CA THR A 157 24.37 11.14 -16.08
C THR A 157 25.09 11.45 -14.77
N ALA A 158 26.43 11.46 -14.77
CA ALA A 158 27.23 11.83 -13.60
C ALA A 158 27.01 13.28 -13.16
N VAL A 159 26.92 14.23 -14.09
CA VAL A 159 26.64 15.66 -13.82
C VAL A 159 25.22 15.86 -13.28
N LEU A 160 24.24 15.16 -13.84
CA LEU A 160 22.86 15.22 -13.36
C LEU A 160 22.73 14.62 -11.93
N ASN A 161 23.53 13.59 -11.62
CA ASN A 161 23.59 13.00 -10.28
C ASN A 161 24.31 13.90 -9.27
N SER A 162 25.40 14.60 -9.65
CA SER A 162 26.11 15.51 -8.74
C SER A 162 25.22 16.63 -8.22
N ASP A 163 24.30 17.08 -9.07
CA ASP A 163 23.40 18.20 -8.76
C ASP A 163 22.06 17.72 -8.18
N ASN A 164 21.96 16.41 -7.89
CA ASN A 164 20.76 15.75 -7.36
C ASN A 164 19.51 15.94 -8.24
N ALA A 165 19.69 16.31 -9.51
CA ALA A 165 18.61 16.64 -10.44
C ALA A 165 17.78 15.41 -10.80
N TYR A 166 18.41 14.22 -10.84
CA TYR A 166 17.71 12.95 -11.03
C TYR A 166 16.83 12.52 -9.85
N ALA A 167 17.25 12.81 -8.62
CA ALA A 167 16.48 12.40 -7.44
C ALA A 167 15.30 13.33 -7.17
N ALA A 168 15.39 14.58 -7.63
CA ALA A 168 14.31 15.57 -7.54
C ALA A 168 13.19 15.35 -8.58
N LEU A 169 13.45 14.60 -9.65
CA LEU A 169 12.48 14.30 -10.70
C LEU A 169 11.44 13.28 -10.22
N ASP A 170 10.17 13.67 -10.20
CA ASP A 170 9.06 12.74 -9.99
C ASP A 170 8.72 12.01 -11.30
N VAL A 171 9.06 10.72 -11.34
CA VAL A 171 8.79 9.81 -12.47
C VAL A 171 7.31 9.52 -12.71
N ASN A 172 6.42 9.97 -11.83
CA ASN A 172 4.98 9.82 -11.97
C ASN A 172 4.26 11.13 -12.31
N ALA A 173 4.99 12.24 -12.45
CA ALA A 173 4.41 13.51 -12.87
C ALA A 173 3.97 13.46 -14.35
N ASP A 174 2.84 14.10 -14.66
CA ASP A 174 2.30 14.14 -16.03
C ASP A 174 3.22 14.89 -17.00
N ASP A 175 4.03 15.83 -16.49
CA ASP A 175 4.98 16.64 -17.25
C ASP A 175 6.43 16.14 -17.12
N PHE A 176 6.64 14.91 -16.64
CA PHE A 176 7.96 14.32 -16.41
C PHE A 176 8.91 14.48 -17.61
N ASP A 177 8.48 14.14 -18.82
CA ASP A 177 9.31 14.23 -20.03
C ASP A 177 9.74 15.68 -20.32
N ALA A 178 8.86 16.66 -20.06
CA ALA A 178 9.17 18.07 -20.23
C ALA A 178 10.18 18.56 -19.17
N GLN A 179 10.03 18.13 -17.92
CA GLN A 179 10.99 18.44 -16.85
C GLN A 179 12.37 17.86 -17.16
N VAL A 180 12.44 16.61 -17.62
CA VAL A 180 13.70 15.97 -18.05
C VAL A 180 14.34 16.74 -19.19
N ALA A 181 13.56 17.10 -20.22
CA ALA A 181 14.08 17.87 -21.36
C ALA A 181 14.66 19.22 -20.93
N GLN A 182 13.96 19.94 -20.04
CA GLN A 182 14.42 21.22 -19.51
C GLN A 182 15.74 21.09 -18.74
N ILE A 183 15.82 20.13 -17.82
CA ILE A 183 17.01 19.90 -17.00
C ILE A 183 18.20 19.51 -17.88
N VAL A 184 18.02 18.56 -18.80
CA VAL A 184 19.08 18.11 -19.70
C VAL A 184 19.57 19.26 -20.57
N THR A 185 18.66 20.05 -21.15
CA THR A 185 19.02 21.22 -21.97
C THR A 185 19.83 22.23 -21.16
N GLN A 186 19.37 22.58 -19.95
CA GLN A 186 20.08 23.49 -19.06
C GLN A 186 21.50 23.00 -18.73
N LYS A 187 21.68 21.69 -18.53
CA LYS A 187 23.02 21.11 -18.27
C LYS A 187 23.91 21.11 -19.49
N LEU A 188 23.37 20.84 -20.68
CA LEU A 188 24.14 20.91 -21.92
C LEU A 188 24.58 22.35 -22.24
N GLU A 189 23.74 23.35 -21.94
CA GLU A 189 24.09 24.77 -22.06
C GLU A 189 25.18 25.18 -21.05
N ALA A 190 25.09 24.70 -19.80
CA ALA A 190 26.08 24.99 -18.76
C ALA A 190 27.41 24.25 -18.99
N HIS A 191 27.37 23.08 -19.63
CA HIS A 191 28.51 22.21 -19.88
C HIS A 191 28.63 21.86 -21.38
N PRO A 192 29.04 22.82 -22.23
CA PRO A 192 29.15 22.60 -23.67
C PRO A 192 30.19 21.53 -24.05
N ASN A 193 31.12 21.20 -23.14
CA ASN A 193 32.10 20.13 -23.29
C ASN A 193 31.48 18.72 -23.28
N LEU A 194 30.22 18.56 -22.85
CA LEU A 194 29.49 17.30 -22.93
C LEU A 194 29.09 16.93 -24.36
N ILE A 195 29.00 17.93 -25.24
CA ILE A 195 28.69 17.75 -26.66
C ILE A 195 30.01 17.55 -27.40
N GLN A 196 30.27 16.32 -27.84
CA GLN A 196 31.41 16.05 -28.70
C GLN A 196 31.17 16.73 -30.04
N ALA A 197 32.11 17.60 -30.44
CA ALA A 197 32.12 18.17 -31.76
C ALA A 197 32.13 17.04 -32.79
N ILE A 198 31.08 16.95 -33.61
CA ILE A 198 31.09 16.04 -34.75
C ILE A 198 32.18 16.55 -35.68
N HIS A 199 33.29 15.82 -35.77
CA HIS A 199 34.22 15.99 -36.87
C HIS A 199 33.44 15.71 -38.15
N LYS A 200 32.98 16.77 -38.83
CA LYS A 200 32.45 16.64 -40.18
C LYS A 200 33.54 15.92 -40.97
N ALA A 201 33.20 14.76 -41.53
CA ALA A 201 34.08 14.06 -42.45
C ALA A 201 34.60 15.09 -43.43
N SER A 202 35.93 15.21 -43.51
CA SER A 202 36.59 16.17 -44.40
C SER A 202 35.88 16.11 -45.75
N GLY A 203 35.46 17.28 -46.27
CA GLY A 203 34.62 17.43 -47.46
C GLY A 203 35.29 17.01 -48.75
N VAL A 204 35.87 15.82 -48.78
CA VAL A 204 36.33 15.14 -49.98
C VAL A 204 35.07 14.65 -50.65
N ASP A 205 34.70 15.35 -51.72
CA ASP A 205 33.71 14.90 -52.67
C ASP A 205 34.09 13.51 -53.21
N THR A 206 33.38 12.48 -52.72
CA THR A 206 33.60 11.11 -53.18
C THR A 206 33.06 10.86 -54.58
N SER A 207 32.39 11.83 -55.20
CA SER A 207 31.91 11.74 -56.58
C SER A 207 33.02 11.98 -57.60
N ASN A 208 34.15 12.60 -57.19
CA ASN A 208 35.29 12.88 -58.06
C ASN A 208 36.58 12.16 -57.64
N THR A 209 36.54 11.34 -56.59
CA THR A 209 37.62 10.37 -56.35
C THR A 209 37.37 9.18 -57.26
N ASN A 210 38.13 9.13 -58.34
CA ASN A 210 38.22 7.98 -59.24
C ASN A 210 38.71 6.78 -58.40
N ARG A 211 37.77 6.07 -57.76
CA ARG A 211 38.05 4.87 -56.97
C ARG A 211 38.72 3.92 -57.94
N GLY A 212 40.00 3.60 -57.69
CA GLY A 212 40.83 2.73 -58.54
C GLY A 212 40.34 1.28 -58.69
N ASN A 213 39.06 1.04 -58.44
CA ASN A 213 38.38 -0.24 -58.49
C ASN A 213 37.00 -0.16 -59.18
N GLN A 214 36.72 0.86 -59.99
CA GLN A 214 35.56 0.81 -60.89
C GLN A 214 35.79 -0.28 -61.95
N ALA A 215 34.81 -1.17 -62.10
CA ALA A 215 34.81 -2.22 -63.10
C ALA A 215 34.76 -1.57 -64.49
N ILE A 216 35.74 -1.90 -65.35
CA ILE A 216 35.83 -1.35 -66.71
C ILE A 216 34.62 -1.84 -67.50
N THR A 217 33.79 -0.93 -67.98
CA THR A 217 32.59 -1.30 -68.75
C THR A 217 32.92 -1.53 -70.23
N MET A 218 31.99 -2.15 -70.97
CA MET A 218 32.14 -2.37 -72.41
C MET A 218 32.21 -1.05 -73.21
N ALA A 219 31.58 0.02 -72.71
CA ALA A 219 31.66 1.37 -73.28
C ALA A 219 33.02 2.03 -73.02
N ASP A 220 33.69 1.68 -71.91
CA ASP A 220 35.02 2.18 -71.59
C ASP A 220 36.08 1.51 -72.46
N LEU A 221 35.93 0.22 -72.75
CA LEU A 221 36.81 -0.52 -73.68
C LEU A 221 36.87 0.13 -75.07
N GLN A 222 35.75 0.66 -75.57
CA GLN A 222 35.71 1.33 -76.88
C GLN A 222 36.51 2.63 -76.93
N LYS A 223 36.74 3.24 -75.77
CA LYS A 223 37.50 4.49 -75.64
C LYS A 223 38.96 4.26 -75.23
N MET A 224 39.32 3.04 -74.83
CA MET A 224 40.67 2.65 -74.43
C MET A 224 41.52 2.30 -75.66
N THR A 225 42.80 2.61 -75.57
CA THR A 225 43.77 2.18 -76.59
C THR A 225 44.04 0.68 -76.48
N SER A 226 44.49 0.05 -77.57
CA SER A 226 44.81 -1.38 -77.59
C SER A 226 45.82 -1.81 -76.52
N LYS A 227 46.74 -0.91 -76.15
CA LYS A 227 47.72 -1.13 -75.08
C LYS A 227 47.06 -1.14 -73.70
N GLU A 228 46.12 -0.24 -73.45
CA GLU A 228 45.40 -0.16 -72.16
C GLU A 228 44.44 -1.34 -71.97
N ILE A 229 43.80 -1.79 -73.05
CA ILE A 229 42.96 -3.01 -73.04
C ILE A 229 43.81 -4.23 -72.68
N TYR A 230 45.01 -4.38 -73.27
CA TYR A 230 45.91 -5.49 -72.98
C TYR A 230 46.36 -5.52 -71.51
N GLU A 231 46.75 -4.38 -70.95
CA GLU A 231 47.14 -4.29 -69.53
C GLU A 231 45.94 -4.55 -68.60
N ALA A 232 44.74 -4.07 -68.95
CA ALA A 232 43.52 -4.34 -68.20
C ALA A 232 43.13 -5.83 -68.22
N GLN A 233 43.31 -6.49 -69.36
CA GLN A 233 43.10 -7.94 -69.51
C GLN A 233 44.12 -8.72 -68.68
N LYS A 234 45.41 -8.36 -68.77
CA LYS A 234 46.50 -8.98 -67.99
C LYS A 234 46.30 -8.81 -66.48
N ALA A 235 45.77 -7.66 -66.06
CA ALA A 235 45.42 -7.38 -64.67
C ALA A 235 44.10 -8.04 -64.21
N GLY A 236 43.44 -8.83 -65.05
CA GLY A 236 42.19 -9.54 -64.73
C GLY A 236 40.98 -8.63 -64.55
N LYS A 237 41.10 -7.33 -64.88
CA LYS A 237 40.03 -6.34 -64.66
C LYS A 237 38.85 -6.51 -65.64
N LEU A 238 39.08 -7.18 -66.76
CA LEU A 238 38.05 -7.45 -67.78
C LEU A 238 37.31 -8.78 -67.59
N ASN A 239 37.70 -9.60 -66.61
CA ASN A 239 37.15 -10.96 -66.44
C ASN A 239 35.63 -10.96 -66.23
N HIS A 240 35.12 -9.95 -65.52
CA HIS A 240 33.70 -9.77 -65.27
C HIS A 240 32.86 -9.52 -66.54
N LEU A 241 33.47 -9.17 -67.67
CA LEU A 241 32.78 -8.97 -68.96
C LEU A 241 32.66 -10.27 -69.78
N TYR A 242 33.42 -11.31 -69.44
CA TYR A 242 33.45 -12.59 -70.17
C TYR A 242 32.78 -13.74 -69.40
N THR A 243 32.33 -13.49 -68.17
CA THR A 243 31.63 -14.48 -67.34
C THR A 243 30.14 -14.16 -67.41
N ASN A 244 29.36 -14.98 -68.12
CA ASN A 244 27.89 -15.03 -67.98
C ASN A 244 27.53 -16.02 -66.88
#